data_AF-A0A523WE70-F1
#
_entry.id   AF-A0A523WE70-F1
#
_cell.length_a   1.000
_cell.length_b   1.000
_cell.length_c   1.000
_cell.angle_alpha   90.00
_cell.angle_beta   90.00
_cell.angle_gamma   90.00
#
_symmetry.space_group_name_H-M   'P 1'
#
loop_
_entity.id
_entity.type
_entity.pdbx_description
1 polymer ?
#
loop_
_entity_poly.entity_id
_entity_poly.type
_entity_poly.pdbx_seq_one_letter_code
_entity_poly.pdbx_strand_id
1 'polypeptide(L)'
;MMNWKQFLEIAWPEDLVIEECHRDIIFLFRSHRWIGLRLAYLFYLLRISANFVSLNRMFMSLVSFYFLSLAIQGNIWLPFMGVLLLYGQNILDYSDGSVARASGKVNLLGKVLDDVVDTFSRGCILVLIGAFTESVFVVTISVFSSFILINFRNDAGTKISDGTMFKAVE
;
A
#
# COMPACT_ATOMS: atom_id res chain seq x y z
N MET A 1 -17.70 -17.50 15.43
CA MET A 1 -16.39 -16.94 15.05
C MET A 1 -15.98 -17.62 13.76
N MET A 2 -15.52 -16.86 12.77
CA MET A 2 -15.14 -17.41 11.46
C MET A 2 -13.83 -18.21 11.58
N ASN A 3 -13.80 -19.42 11.05
CA ASN A 3 -12.58 -20.25 11.03
C ASN A 3 -11.60 -19.71 9.97
N TRP A 4 -10.30 -19.98 10.11
CA TRP A 4 -9.25 -19.52 9.19
C TRP A 4 -9.56 -19.85 7.72
N LYS A 5 -10.11 -21.03 7.42
CA LYS A 5 -10.50 -21.41 6.05
C LYS A 5 -11.60 -20.52 5.47
N GLN A 6 -12.64 -20.27 6.26
CA GLN A 6 -13.75 -19.38 5.88
C GLN A 6 -13.29 -17.93 5.74
N PHE A 7 -12.34 -17.49 6.57
CA PHE A 7 -11.71 -16.18 6.42
C PHE A 7 -10.92 -16.08 5.12
N LEU A 8 -10.13 -17.11 4.82
CA LEU A 8 -9.30 -17.13 3.61
C LEU A 8 -10.16 -17.04 2.34
N GLU A 9 -11.25 -17.80 2.27
CA GLU A 9 -12.18 -17.78 1.13
C GLU A 9 -12.79 -16.39 0.87
N ILE A 10 -13.09 -15.62 1.93
CA ILE A 10 -13.68 -14.28 1.80
C ILE A 10 -12.61 -13.20 1.59
N ALA A 11 -11.48 -13.30 2.30
CA ALA A 11 -10.39 -12.34 2.19
C ALA A 11 -9.62 -12.48 0.88
N TRP A 12 -9.65 -13.67 0.27
CA TRP A 12 -8.99 -14.04 -0.96
C TRP A 12 -9.92 -14.87 -1.87
N PRO A 13 -10.82 -14.22 -2.63
CA PRO A 13 -11.65 -14.89 -3.62
C PRO A 13 -10.86 -15.37 -4.84
N GLU A 14 -11.38 -16.38 -5.55
CA GLU A 14 -10.72 -17.00 -6.71
C GLU A 14 -10.44 -16.00 -7.85
N ASP A 15 -11.29 -15.00 -8.02
CA ASP A 15 -11.16 -13.92 -9.00
C ASP A 15 -9.84 -13.15 -8.82
N LEU A 16 -9.46 -12.87 -7.56
CA LEU A 16 -8.18 -12.24 -7.21
C LEU A 16 -7.00 -13.20 -7.44
N VAL A 17 -7.18 -14.51 -7.23
CA VAL A 17 -6.14 -15.51 -7.57
C VAL A 17 -5.83 -15.46 -9.07
N ILE A 18 -6.86 -15.40 -9.91
CA ILE A 18 -6.73 -15.49 -11.37
C ILE A 18 -6.13 -14.19 -11.93
N GLU A 19 -6.59 -13.02 -11.46
CA GLU A 19 -6.05 -11.73 -11.87
C GLU A 19 -4.55 -11.59 -11.55
N GLU A 20 -4.11 -12.24 -10.45
CA GLU A 20 -2.72 -12.24 -10.02
C GLU A 20 -1.87 -13.29 -10.71
N CYS A 21 -2.44 -14.45 -11.04
CA CYS A 21 -1.77 -15.47 -11.85
C CYS A 21 -1.36 -14.91 -13.22
N HIS A 22 -2.15 -13.98 -13.76
CA HIS A 22 -1.83 -13.28 -15.01
C HIS A 22 -0.85 -12.10 -14.85
N ARG A 23 -0.64 -11.61 -13.62
CA ARG A 23 0.36 -10.59 -13.30
C ARG A 23 1.63 -11.29 -12.82
N ASP A 24 2.47 -11.73 -13.77
CA ASP A 24 3.77 -12.39 -13.57
C ASP A 24 4.84 -11.54 -12.83
N ILE A 25 4.50 -10.89 -11.71
CA ILE A 25 5.38 -10.00 -10.95
C ILE A 25 5.78 -10.67 -9.63
N ILE A 26 6.86 -11.45 -9.73
CA ILE A 26 7.98 -11.62 -8.77
C ILE A 26 7.63 -12.17 -7.36
N PHE A 27 8.34 -13.23 -6.98
CA PHE A 27 8.34 -13.97 -5.69
C PHE A 27 8.19 -13.12 -4.41
N LEU A 28 8.71 -11.88 -4.40
CA LEU A 28 8.54 -10.91 -3.30
C LEU A 28 7.07 -10.60 -3.05
N PHE A 29 6.24 -10.54 -4.09
CA PHE A 29 4.80 -10.31 -3.96
C PHE A 29 4.08 -11.40 -3.16
N ARG A 30 4.60 -12.63 -3.21
CA ARG A 30 4.03 -13.77 -2.50
C ARG A 30 4.28 -13.69 -0.99
N SER A 31 5.49 -13.30 -0.55
CA SER A 31 5.86 -13.41 0.86
C SER A 31 5.09 -12.44 1.76
N HIS A 32 4.98 -11.17 1.36
CA HIS A 32 4.25 -10.18 2.15
C HIS A 32 2.75 -10.46 2.23
N ARG A 33 2.16 -11.14 1.24
CA ARG A 33 0.75 -11.53 1.26
C ARG A 33 0.44 -12.63 2.27
N TRP A 34 1.27 -13.66 2.35
CA TRP A 34 1.09 -14.72 3.36
C TRP A 34 1.15 -14.17 4.79
N ILE A 35 2.07 -13.23 5.03
CA ILE A 35 2.20 -12.56 6.31
C ILE A 35 1.00 -11.63 6.54
N GLY A 36 0.61 -10.86 5.53
CA GLY A 36 -0.53 -9.94 5.57
C GLY A 36 -1.85 -10.64 5.85
N LEU A 37 -2.13 -11.81 5.26
CA LEU A 37 -3.34 -12.59 5.52
C LEU A 37 -3.43 -13.08 6.97
N ARG A 38 -2.32 -13.50 7.56
CA ARG A 38 -2.29 -13.93 8.97
C ARG A 38 -2.50 -12.76 9.91
N LEU A 39 -1.88 -11.61 9.62
CA LEU A 39 -2.11 -10.38 10.37
C LEU A 39 -3.56 -9.90 10.21
N ALA A 40 -4.13 -10.00 9.02
CA ALA A 40 -5.52 -9.64 8.74
C ALA A 40 -6.49 -10.49 9.56
N TYR A 41 -6.25 -11.80 9.66
CA TYR A 41 -7.06 -12.67 10.51
C TYR A 41 -6.93 -12.33 11.99
N LEU A 42 -5.74 -11.97 12.46
CA LEU A 42 -5.54 -11.50 13.83
C LEU A 42 -6.31 -10.19 14.09
N PHE A 43 -6.22 -9.22 13.18
CA PHE A 43 -6.95 -7.96 13.29
C PHE A 43 -8.47 -8.14 13.22
N TYR A 44 -8.94 -9.05 12.37
CA TYR A 44 -10.34 -9.45 12.31
C TYR A 44 -10.82 -10.07 13.62
N LEU A 45 -10.02 -10.98 14.21
CA LEU A 45 -10.33 -11.60 15.50
C LEU A 45 -10.39 -10.58 16.64
N LEU A 46 -9.48 -9.60 16.62
CA LEU A 46 -9.41 -8.48 17.56
C LEU A 46 -10.46 -7.39 17.29
N ARG A 47 -11.30 -7.53 16.24
CA ARG A 47 -12.30 -6.55 15.81
C ARG A 47 -11.72 -5.16 15.51
N ILE A 48 -10.46 -5.12 15.08
CA ILE A 48 -9.80 -3.89 14.65
C ILE A 48 -10.39 -3.47 13.29
N SER A 49 -10.74 -2.19 13.15
CA SER A 49 -11.29 -1.67 11.91
C SER A 49 -10.20 -1.53 10.85
N ALA A 50 -10.56 -1.76 9.58
CA ALA A 50 -9.63 -1.56 8.45
C ALA A 50 -9.03 -0.15 8.44
N ASN A 51 -9.84 0.89 8.72
CA ASN A 51 -9.37 2.28 8.82
C ASN A 51 -8.26 2.47 9.87
N PHE A 52 -8.31 1.75 10.99
CA PHE A 52 -7.27 1.83 12.01
C PHE A 52 -5.97 1.23 11.51
N VAL A 53 -6.04 0.15 10.72
CA VAL A 53 -4.87 -0.47 10.08
C VAL A 53 -4.28 0.48 9.02
N SER A 54 -5.11 1.12 8.18
CA SER A 54 -4.65 2.11 7.19
C SER A 54 -4.02 3.35 7.84
N LEU A 55 -4.55 3.81 8.99
CA LEU A 55 -3.94 4.91 9.74
C LEU A 55 -2.57 4.52 10.33
N ASN A 56 -2.44 3.30 10.86
CA ASN A 56 -1.15 2.79 11.34
C ASN A 56 -0.15 2.65 10.18
N ARG A 57 -0.61 2.28 8.99
CA ARG A 57 0.19 2.24 7.77
C ARG A 57 0.76 3.61 7.43
N MET A 58 -0.06 4.66 7.45
CA MET A 58 0.37 6.04 7.24
C MET A 58 1.44 6.46 8.27
N PHE A 59 1.24 6.13 9.54
CA PHE A 59 2.22 6.41 10.60
C PHE A 59 3.55 5.68 10.35
N MET A 60 3.51 4.39 9.99
CA MET A 60 4.71 3.62 9.65
C MET A 60 5.45 4.21 8.45
N SER A 61 4.73 4.66 7.42
CA SER A 61 5.31 5.34 6.26
C SER A 61 6.11 6.59 6.67
N LEU A 62 5.51 7.46 7.49
CA LEU A 62 6.15 8.68 7.95
C LEU A 62 7.41 8.40 8.79
N VAL A 63 7.34 7.46 9.73
CA VAL A 63 8.50 7.06 10.56
C VAL A 63 9.59 6.44 9.69
N SER A 64 9.20 5.64 8.70
CA SER A 64 10.12 5.03 7.74
C SER A 64 10.91 6.08 6.96
N PHE A 65 10.25 7.12 6.43
CA PHE A 65 10.93 8.20 5.71
C PHE A 65 11.82 9.04 6.61
N TYR A 66 11.39 9.27 7.85
CA TYR A 66 12.24 9.94 8.83
C TYR A 66 13.52 9.14 9.11
N PHE A 67 13.43 7.82 9.28
CA PHE A 67 14.61 6.98 9.48
C PHE A 67 15.52 6.89 8.25
N LEU A 68 14.92 6.88 7.05
CA LEU A 68 15.66 6.92 5.80
C LEU A 68 16.41 8.24 5.59
N SER A 69 15.85 9.38 6.00
CA SER A 69 16.52 10.68 5.84
C SER A 69 17.76 10.81 6.74
N LEU A 70 17.80 10.10 7.88
CA LEU A 70 18.97 10.04 8.76
C LEU A 70 20.16 9.30 8.15
N ALA A 71 19.98 8.61 7.02
CA ALA A 71 21.08 7.97 6.29
C ALA A 71 22.17 8.96 5.85
N ILE A 72 21.77 10.21 5.59
CA ILE A 72 22.68 11.29 5.20
C ILE A 72 23.70 11.58 6.32
N GLN A 73 23.37 11.25 7.58
CA GLN A 73 24.25 11.44 8.74
C GLN A 73 25.25 10.28 8.94
N GLY A 74 25.30 9.31 8.01
CA GLY A 74 26.27 8.21 8.04
C GLY A 74 25.91 7.03 8.96
N ASN A 75 24.76 7.07 9.65
CA ASN A 75 24.28 5.93 10.42
C ASN A 75 23.50 4.97 9.51
N ILE A 76 24.00 3.74 9.31
CA ILE A 76 23.39 2.75 8.40
C ILE A 76 22.24 1.95 9.03
N TRP A 77 22.18 1.87 10.36
CA TRP A 77 21.21 1.04 11.07
C TRP A 77 19.80 1.63 11.06
N LEU A 78 19.68 2.94 11.29
CA LEU A 78 18.40 3.65 11.27
C LEU A 78 17.73 3.59 9.88
N PRO A 79 18.41 3.90 8.77
CA PRO A 79 17.86 3.75 7.42
C PRO A 79 17.47 2.32 7.08
N PHE A 80 18.27 1.34 7.52
CA PHE A 80 17.92 -0.07 7.34
C PHE A 80 16.61 -0.41 8.07
N MET A 81 16.42 0.07 9.30
CA MET A 81 15.13 -0.03 9.99
C MET A 81 14.02 0.70 9.22
N GLY A 82 14.32 1.85 8.61
CA GLY A 82 13.43 2.55 7.69
C GLY A 82 12.98 1.63 6.55
N VAL A 83 13.89 1.01 5.80
CA VAL A 83 13.52 0.06 4.72
C VAL A 83 12.63 -1.07 5.25
N LEU A 84 12.91 -1.62 6.43
CA LEU A 84 12.07 -2.66 7.05
C LEU A 84 10.67 -2.16 7.42
N LEU A 85 10.55 -0.94 7.95
CA LEU A 85 9.27 -0.28 8.21
C LEU A 85 8.49 -0.04 6.90
N LEU A 86 9.19 0.37 5.84
CA LEU A 86 8.62 0.57 4.51
C LEU A 86 8.10 -0.75 3.91
N TYR A 87 8.80 -1.85 4.15
CA TYR A 87 8.32 -3.18 3.79
C TYR A 87 7.12 -3.61 4.66
N GLY A 88 7.16 -3.31 5.96
CA GLY A 88 6.10 -3.60 6.92
C GLY A 88 4.77 -2.91 6.58
N GLN A 89 4.81 -1.64 6.16
CA GLN A 89 3.59 -0.94 5.73
C GLN A 89 2.95 -1.60 4.49
N ASN A 90 3.75 -2.18 3.59
CA ASN A 90 3.24 -2.86 2.40
C ASN A 90 2.53 -4.18 2.75
N ILE A 91 2.97 -4.85 3.83
CA ILE A 91 2.25 -5.99 4.39
C ILE A 91 0.91 -5.55 4.99
N LEU A 92 0.88 -4.39 5.65
CA LEU A 92 -0.35 -3.86 6.28
C LEU A 92 -1.38 -3.39 5.26
N ASP A 93 -0.96 -2.85 4.11
CA ASP A 93 -1.82 -2.52 2.95
C ASP A 93 -2.55 -3.75 2.38
N TYR A 94 -1.93 -4.92 2.50
CA TYR A 94 -2.61 -6.16 2.14
C TYR A 94 -3.62 -6.57 3.22
N SER A 95 -3.28 -6.26 4.46
CA SER A 95 -4.03 -6.68 5.64
C SER A 95 -5.32 -5.88 5.82
N ASP A 96 -5.32 -4.57 5.61
CA ASP A 96 -6.52 -3.73 5.75
C ASP A 96 -7.56 -4.04 4.65
N GLY A 97 -7.14 -4.25 3.40
CA GLY A 97 -8.01 -4.70 2.31
C GLY A 97 -8.63 -6.07 2.59
N SER A 98 -7.86 -7.00 3.16
CA SER A 98 -8.35 -8.32 3.57
C SER A 98 -9.35 -8.24 4.73
N VAL A 99 -9.07 -7.39 5.74
CA VAL A 99 -9.99 -7.13 6.86
C VAL A 99 -11.27 -6.45 6.38
N ALA A 100 -11.18 -5.50 5.46
CA ALA A 100 -12.33 -4.79 4.90
C ALA A 100 -13.27 -5.74 4.15
N ARG A 101 -12.74 -6.64 3.32
CA ARG A 101 -13.49 -7.71 2.64
C ARG A 101 -14.17 -8.65 3.64
N ALA A 102 -13.41 -9.17 4.60
CA ALA A 102 -13.94 -10.08 5.62
C ALA A 102 -14.98 -9.44 6.56
N SER A 103 -14.90 -8.12 6.75
CA SER A 103 -15.83 -7.36 7.58
C SER A 103 -17.03 -6.80 6.82
N GLY A 104 -17.04 -6.89 5.48
CA GLY A 104 -18.06 -6.32 4.60
C GLY A 104 -18.16 -4.78 4.65
N LYS A 105 -17.19 -4.11 5.27
CA LYS A 105 -17.18 -2.64 5.48
C LYS A 105 -16.15 -2.00 4.56
N VAL A 106 -16.50 -1.87 3.29
CA VAL A 106 -15.68 -1.13 2.32
C VAL A 106 -16.01 0.35 2.45
N ASN A 107 -15.09 1.13 3.04
CA ASN A 107 -15.28 2.58 3.22
C ASN A 107 -14.55 3.36 2.12
N LEU A 108 -15.27 4.26 1.45
CA LEU A 108 -14.75 5.12 0.38
C LEU A 108 -13.59 6.01 0.84
N LEU A 109 -13.65 6.49 2.10
CA LEU A 109 -12.59 7.29 2.73
C LEU A 109 -11.28 6.51 2.91
N GLY A 110 -11.36 5.22 3.27
CA GLY A 110 -10.17 4.37 3.40
C GLY A 110 -9.45 4.22 2.07
N LYS A 111 -10.23 3.99 0.99
CA LYS A 111 -9.70 3.88 -0.37
C LYS A 111 -8.97 5.14 -0.83
N VAL A 112 -9.56 6.32 -0.61
CA VAL A 112 -8.92 7.60 -0.98
C VAL A 112 -7.65 7.83 -0.16
N LEU A 113 -7.68 7.52 1.14
CA LEU A 113 -6.52 7.64 2.01
C LEU A 113 -5.39 6.70 1.54
N ASP A 114 -5.74 5.47 1.17
CA ASP A 114 -4.76 4.49 0.74
C ASP A 114 -4.04 4.91 -0.54
N ASP A 115 -4.83 5.43 -1.47
CA ASP A 115 -4.36 6.01 -2.71
C ASP A 115 -3.39 7.18 -2.49
N VAL A 116 -3.71 8.08 -1.55
CA VAL A 116 -2.85 9.22 -1.19
C VAL A 116 -1.55 8.73 -0.55
N VAL A 117 -1.62 7.76 0.37
CA VAL A 117 -0.45 7.26 1.11
C VAL A 117 0.51 6.49 0.20
N ASP A 118 0.02 5.65 -0.72
CA ASP A 118 0.88 4.94 -1.67
C ASP A 118 1.61 5.93 -2.59
N THR A 119 0.88 6.91 -3.09
CA THR A 119 1.45 7.98 -3.91
C THR A 119 2.50 8.80 -3.15
N PHE A 120 2.16 9.26 -1.95
CA PHE A 120 3.05 10.03 -1.10
C PHE A 120 4.34 9.23 -0.84
N SER A 121 4.20 7.93 -0.55
CA SER A 121 5.34 7.04 -0.33
C SER A 121 6.23 6.93 -1.57
N ARG A 122 5.65 6.76 -2.77
CA ARG A 122 6.43 6.74 -4.01
C ARG A 122 7.17 8.05 -4.26
N GLY A 123 6.51 9.18 -4.00
CA GLY A 123 7.14 10.49 -4.17
C GLY A 123 8.27 10.74 -3.18
N CYS A 124 8.09 10.36 -1.92
CA CYS A 124 9.12 10.44 -0.90
C CYS A 124 10.34 9.56 -1.24
N ILE A 125 10.16 8.36 -1.81
CA ILE A 125 11.29 7.52 -2.28
C ILE A 125 12.09 8.24 -3.37
N LEU A 126 11.43 8.84 -4.36
CA LEU A 126 12.12 9.55 -5.44
C LEU A 126 12.89 10.77 -4.93
N VAL A 127 12.27 11.56 -4.05
CA VAL A 127 12.93 12.71 -3.40
C VAL A 127 14.13 12.27 -2.57
N LEU A 128 14.03 11.15 -1.86
CA LEU A 128 15.13 10.58 -1.08
C LEU A 128 16.31 10.20 -1.98
N ILE A 129 16.06 9.53 -3.11
CA ILE A 129 17.08 9.19 -4.11
C ILE A 129 17.76 10.46 -4.66
N GLY A 130 16.97 11.50 -4.95
CA GLY A 130 17.51 12.79 -5.37
C GLY A 130 18.40 13.44 -4.31
N ALA A 131 18.00 13.37 -3.05
CA ALA A 131 18.75 13.94 -1.92
C ALA A 131 20.11 13.23 -1.72
N PHE A 132 20.17 11.90 -1.87
CA PHE A 132 21.43 11.15 -1.82
C PHE A 132 22.40 11.44 -2.97
N THR A 133 21.88 11.89 -4.11
CA THR A 133 22.70 12.24 -5.28
C THR A 133 23.30 13.65 -5.14
N GLU A 134 22.94 14.40 -4.08
CA GLU A 134 23.28 15.83 -3.84
C GLU A 134 22.93 16.77 -5.01
N SER A 135 22.17 16.27 -5.99
CA SER A 135 21.84 16.98 -7.22
C SER A 135 20.44 17.53 -7.13
N VAL A 136 20.35 18.86 -7.02
CA VAL A 136 19.09 19.62 -7.04
C VAL A 136 18.26 19.29 -8.28
N PHE A 137 18.91 18.95 -9.39
CA PHE A 137 18.24 18.56 -10.63
C PHE A 137 17.48 17.24 -10.50
N VAL A 138 18.08 16.23 -9.85
CA VAL A 138 17.44 14.93 -9.63
C VAL A 138 16.28 15.05 -8.64
N VAL A 139 16.42 15.90 -7.61
CA VAL A 139 15.31 16.21 -6.68
C VAL A 139 14.15 16.88 -7.40
N THR A 140 14.44 17.86 -8.28
CA THR A 140 13.40 18.60 -9.01
C THR A 140 12.65 17.69 -9.98
N ILE A 141 13.36 16.84 -10.72
CA ILE A 141 12.75 15.82 -11.59
C ILE A 141 11.91 14.84 -10.76
N SER A 142 12.41 14.41 -9.60
CA SER A 142 11.69 13.48 -8.71
C SER A 142 10.36 14.03 -8.22
N VAL A 143 10.33 15.30 -7.82
CA VAL A 143 9.09 16.00 -7.43
C VAL A 143 8.13 16.11 -8.62
N PHE A 144 8.63 16.50 -9.80
CA PHE A 144 7.83 16.61 -11.01
C PHE A 144 7.25 15.26 -11.47
N SER A 145 8.06 14.20 -11.48
CA SER A 145 7.62 12.85 -11.83
C SER A 145 6.56 12.34 -10.86
N SER A 146 6.69 12.64 -9.57
CA SER A 146 5.68 12.28 -8.57
C SER A 146 4.35 12.98 -8.85
N PHE A 147 4.38 14.27 -9.22
CA PHE A 147 3.18 15.03 -9.59
C PHE A 147 2.52 14.50 -10.87
N ILE A 148 3.31 14.12 -11.87
CA ILE A 148 2.79 13.53 -13.12
C ILE A 148 2.14 12.17 -12.85
N LEU A 149 2.79 11.32 -12.04
CA LEU A 149 2.24 10.00 -11.68
C LEU A 149 0.91 10.11 -10.92
N ILE A 150 0.75 11.13 -10.07
CA ILE A 150 -0.52 11.43 -9.37
C ILE A 150 -1.64 11.70 -10.37
N ASN A 151 -1.42 12.64 -11.28
CA ASN A 151 -2.45 13.09 -12.22
C ASN A 151 -2.81 11.98 -13.21
N PHE A 152 -1.82 11.24 -13.71
CA PHE A 152 -2.06 10.11 -14.61
C PHE A 152 -2.86 8.98 -13.94
N ARG A 153 -2.59 8.68 -12.67
CA ARG A 153 -3.34 7.63 -11.96
C ARG A 153 -4.77 8.07 -11.66
N ASN A 154 -4.98 9.33 -11.29
CA ASN A 154 -6.32 9.87 -11.07
C ASN A 154 -7.16 9.83 -12.36
N ASP A 155 -6.57 10.17 -13.51
CA ASP A 155 -7.22 10.07 -14.82
C ASP A 155 -7.48 8.62 -15.26
N ALA A 156 -6.61 7.68 -14.89
CA ALA A 156 -6.84 6.25 -15.14
C ALA A 156 -7.95 5.70 -14.24
N GLY A 157 -8.00 6.12 -12.97
CA GLY A 157 -9.01 5.71 -12.00
C GLY A 157 -10.42 6.22 -12.32
N THR A 158 -10.55 7.46 -12.79
CA THR A 158 -11.84 8.04 -13.23
C THR A 158 -12.38 7.34 -14.48
N LYS A 159 -11.52 7.05 -15.47
CA LYS A 159 -11.92 6.32 -16.68
C LYS A 159 -12.40 4.89 -16.40
N ILE A 160 -11.81 4.20 -15.41
CA ILE A 160 -12.25 2.86 -15.01
C ILE A 160 -13.61 2.94 -14.30
N SER A 161 -13.80 3.91 -13.40
CA SER A 161 -15.08 4.18 -12.71
C SER A 161 -16.23 4.41 -13.70
N ASP A 162 -16.02 5.27 -14.69
CA ASP A 162 -17.04 5.57 -15.71
C ASP A 162 -17.32 4.34 -16.60
N GLY A 163 -16.30 3.55 -16.95
CA GLY A 163 -16.48 2.31 -17.72
C GLY A 163 -17.24 1.20 -16.96
N THR A 164 -17.09 1.12 -15.63
CA THR A 164 -17.86 0.18 -14.80
C THR A 164 -19.30 0.62 -14.55
N MET A 165 -19.57 1.94 -14.48
CA MET A 165 -20.94 2.47 -14.39
C MET A 165 -21.75 2.18 -15.66
N PHE A 166 -21.12 2.19 -16.84
CA PHE A 166 -21.80 1.83 -18.09
C PHE A 166 -22.13 0.33 -18.22
N LYS A 167 -21.45 -0.56 -17.47
CA LYS A 167 -21.73 -2.01 -17.49
C LYS A 167 -22.73 -2.47 -16.42
N ALA A 168 -23.15 -1.59 -15.51
CA ALA A 168 -24.10 -1.92 -14.44
C ALA A 168 -25.57 -1.54 -14.79
N VAL A 169 -25.82 -1.07 -16.02
CA VAL A 169 -27.14 -0.58 -16.48
C VAL A 169 -27.67 -1.35 -17.69
N GLU A 170 -27.04 -2.46 -18.09
CA GLU A 170 -27.55 -3.37 -19.13
C GLU A 170 -27.92 -4.75 -18.56
#